data_AF-A0A1Q3QDW6-F1
#
_entry.id   AF-A0A1Q3QDW6-F1
#
_cell.length_a   1.000
_cell.length_b   1.000
_cell.length_c   1.000
_cell.angle_alpha   90.00
_cell.angle_beta   90.00
_cell.angle_gamma   90.00
#
_symmetry.space_group_name_H-M   'P 1'
#
loop_
_entity.id
_entity.type
_entity.pdbx_description
1 polymer ?
#
loop_
_entity_poly.entity_id
_entity_poly.type
_entity_poly.pdbx_seq_one_letter_code
_entity_poly.pdbx_strand_id
1 'polypeptide(L)'
;MENINEALSLLLVGLITVFVILYLVVLIGNLVIRFTNRFMATEPIAVRKEIATGKAKPANPAKIAAVIAAVEAITGGKGRVEKIDKIEK
;
A
#
# COMPACT_ATOMS: atom_id res chain seq x y z
N MET A 1 -27.06 -47.48 -1.31
CA MET A 1 -25.64 -47.24 -0.96
C MET A 1 -24.92 -46.40 -2.00
N GLU A 2 -25.29 -46.48 -3.28
CA GLU A 2 -24.70 -45.66 -4.37
C GLU A 2 -24.86 -44.14 -4.17
N ASN A 3 -26.07 -43.68 -3.84
CA ASN A 3 -26.39 -42.25 -3.77
C ASN A 3 -25.67 -41.49 -2.64
N ILE A 4 -25.32 -42.17 -1.54
CA ILE A 4 -24.58 -41.54 -0.45
C ILE A 4 -23.13 -41.28 -0.88
N ASN A 5 -22.52 -42.22 -1.60
CA ASN A 5 -21.16 -42.05 -2.11
C ASN A 5 -21.10 -40.93 -3.16
N GLU A 6 -22.13 -40.83 -4.00
CA GLU A 6 -22.28 -39.76 -4.98
C GLU A 6 -22.47 -38.39 -4.31
N ALA A 7 -23.32 -38.30 -3.28
CA ALA A 7 -23.52 -37.09 -2.49
C ALA A 7 -22.24 -36.63 -1.76
N LEU A 8 -21.48 -37.56 -1.18
CA LEU A 8 -20.20 -37.26 -0.53
C LEU A 8 -19.16 -36.76 -1.54
N SER A 9 -19.13 -37.35 -2.73
CA SER A 9 -18.25 -36.91 -3.82
C SER A 9 -18.59 -35.48 -4.27
N LEU A 10 -19.87 -35.17 -4.44
CA LEU A 10 -20.33 -33.82 -4.80
C LEU A 10 -20.00 -32.79 -3.71
N LEU A 11 -20.14 -33.14 -2.43
CA LEU A 11 -19.75 -32.28 -1.31
C LEU A 11 -18.25 -31.96 -1.36
N LEU A 12 -17.42 -32.99 -1.53
CA LEU A 12 -15.97 -32.85 -1.57
C LEU A 12 -15.52 -32.00 -2.76
N VAL A 13 -16.09 -32.24 -3.94
CA VAL A 13 -15.83 -31.42 -5.14
C VAL A 13 -16.28 -29.97 -4.93
N GLY A 14 -17.45 -29.75 -4.32
CA GLY A 14 -17.93 -28.41 -4.00
C GLY A 14 -16.97 -27.65 -3.08
N LEU A 15 -16.46 -28.31 -2.04
CA LEU A 15 -15.50 -27.69 -1.13
C LEU A 15 -14.18 -27.35 -1.83
N ILE A 16 -13.63 -28.30 -2.60
CA ILE A 16 -12.36 -28.10 -3.32
C ILE A 16 -12.46 -26.96 -4.32
N THR A 17 -13.52 -26.95 -5.14
CA THR A 17 -13.71 -25.91 -6.17
C THR A 17 -13.82 -24.51 -5.57
N VAL A 18 -14.55 -24.36 -4.46
CA VAL A 18 -14.64 -23.09 -3.73
C VAL A 18 -13.27 -22.67 -3.19
N PHE A 19 -12.52 -23.59 -2.56
CA PHE A 19 -11.17 -23.30 -2.07
C PHE A 19 -10.23 -22.84 -3.19
N VAL A 20 -10.26 -23.52 -4.34
CA VAL A 20 -9.43 -23.17 -5.51
C VAL A 20 -9.78 -21.78 -6.04
N ILE A 21 -11.06 -21.46 -6.19
CA ILE A 21 -11.51 -20.15 -6.67
C ILE A 21 -11.07 -19.05 -5.69
N LEU A 22 -11.30 -19.24 -4.39
CA LEU A 22 -10.90 -18.25 -3.37
C LEU A 22 -9.38 -18.02 -3.39
N TYR A 23 -8.59 -19.09 -3.48
CA TYR A 23 -7.14 -18.98 -3.58
C TYR A 23 -6.71 -18.17 -4.81
N LEU A 24 -7.30 -18.46 -5.97
CA LEU A 24 -7.04 -17.73 -7.23
C LEU A 24 -7.38 -16.24 -7.12
N VAL A 25 -8.55 -15.92 -6.56
CA VAL A 25 -9.01 -14.53 -6.37
C VAL A 25 -8.06 -13.77 -5.44
N VAL A 26 -7.62 -14.39 -4.35
CA VAL A 26 -6.67 -13.76 -3.41
C VAL A 26 -5.31 -13.54 -4.08
N LEU A 27 -4.83 -14.50 -4.87
CA LEU A 27 -3.54 -14.40 -5.54
C LEU A 27 -3.54 -13.28 -6.59
N ILE A 28 -4.59 -13.23 -7.42
CA ILE A 28 -4.79 -12.15 -8.40
C ILE A 28 -4.96 -10.81 -7.70
N GLY A 29 -5.80 -10.73 -6.67
CA GLY A 29 -6.03 -9.52 -5.90
C GLY A 29 -4.74 -8.97 -5.28
N ASN A 30 -3.93 -9.83 -4.68
CA ASN A 30 -2.63 -9.45 -4.13
C ASN A 30 -1.66 -8.99 -5.22
N LEU A 31 -1.65 -9.65 -6.38
CA LEU A 31 -0.86 -9.22 -7.53
C LEU A 31 -1.28 -7.82 -7.99
N VAL A 32 -2.58 -7.59 -8.18
CA VAL A 32 -3.14 -6.30 -8.58
C VAL A 32 -2.79 -5.22 -7.56
N ILE A 33 -2.94 -5.49 -6.26
CA ILE A 33 -2.54 -4.58 -5.19
C ILE A 33 -1.04 -4.28 -5.26
N ARG A 34 -0.20 -5.29 -5.48
CA ARG A 34 1.25 -5.08 -5.59
C ARG A 34 1.63 -4.26 -6.81
N PHE A 35 0.98 -4.50 -7.96
CA PHE A 35 1.21 -3.72 -9.18
C PHE A 35 0.73 -2.29 -8.99
N THR A 36 -0.51 -2.06 -8.54
CA THR A 36 -1.02 -0.71 -8.31
C THR A 36 -0.24 0.02 -7.23
N ASN A 37 0.15 -0.65 -6.14
CA ASN A 37 1.04 -0.07 -5.13
C ASN A 37 2.41 0.27 -5.72
N ARG A 38 2.96 -0.54 -6.63
CA ARG A 38 4.22 -0.21 -7.32
C ARG A 38 4.07 0.97 -8.27
N PHE A 39 2.94 1.10 -8.97
CA PHE A 39 2.69 2.20 -9.92
C PHE A 39 2.27 3.50 -9.23
N MET A 40 1.55 3.42 -8.11
CA MET A 40 1.05 4.58 -7.35
C MET A 40 2.00 5.02 -6.23
N ALA A 41 2.84 4.14 -5.67
CA ALA A 41 3.90 4.55 -4.73
C ALA A 41 5.07 5.29 -5.41
N THR A 42 5.06 5.39 -6.75
CA THR A 42 5.92 6.32 -7.49
C THR A 42 5.41 7.76 -7.41
N GLU A 43 4.22 8.02 -6.85
CA GLU A 43 3.77 9.38 -6.60
C GLU A 43 3.44 9.61 -5.11
N PRO A 44 4.10 10.57 -4.44
CA PRO A 44 3.81 10.98 -3.06
C PRO A 44 2.49 11.77 -2.95
N ILE A 45 1.41 11.33 -3.60
CA ILE A 45 0.17 12.11 -3.74
C ILE A 45 -0.64 12.13 -2.43
N ALA A 46 -0.46 11.15 -1.54
CA ALA A 46 -1.13 11.19 -0.24
C ALA A 46 -0.55 12.27 0.70
N VAL A 47 0.72 12.66 0.56
CA VAL A 47 1.32 13.72 1.40
C VAL A 47 1.18 15.10 0.77
N ARG A 48 1.09 15.17 -0.56
CA ARG A 48 0.83 16.45 -1.24
C ARG A 48 -0.50 17.07 -0.84
N LYS A 49 -1.49 16.27 -0.40
CA LYS A 49 -2.80 16.81 0.01
C LYS A 49 -2.83 17.33 1.45
N GLU A 50 -2.02 16.81 2.37
CA GLU A 50 -1.97 17.34 3.74
C GLU A 50 -1.04 18.54 3.92
N ILE A 51 0.01 18.67 3.10
CA ILE A 51 0.86 19.89 3.13
C ILE A 51 0.09 21.10 2.57
N ALA A 52 -0.97 20.89 1.78
CA ALA A 52 -1.79 21.98 1.24
C ALA A 52 -2.81 22.55 2.25
N THR A 53 -3.10 21.87 3.37
CA THR A 53 -4.13 22.29 4.34
C THR A 53 -3.57 22.76 5.69
N GLY A 54 -2.26 22.63 5.92
CA GLY A 54 -1.61 23.16 7.12
C GLY A 54 -0.99 24.52 6.86
N LYS A 55 -1.66 25.60 7.29
CA LYS A 55 -1.11 26.96 7.39
C LYS A 55 0.25 26.94 8.11
N ALA A 56 1.35 26.94 7.38
CA ALA A 56 2.65 27.32 7.89
C ALA A 56 3.36 28.19 6.85
N LYS A 57 3.72 29.40 7.29
CA LYS A 57 4.41 30.47 6.56
C LYS A 57 5.52 29.96 5.62
N PRO A 58 5.83 30.69 4.53
CA PRO A 58 6.77 30.28 3.49
C PRO A 58 8.20 30.22 4.03
N ALA A 59 8.54 29.13 4.72
CA ALA A 59 9.91 28.75 4.97
C ALA A 59 10.44 28.18 3.66
N ASN A 60 11.04 29.06 2.85
CA ASN A 60 11.72 28.84 1.59
C ASN A 60 11.69 27.36 1.09
N PRO A 61 10.93 27.04 0.02
CA PRO A 61 10.75 25.67 -0.45
C PRO A 61 12.07 24.93 -0.74
N ALA A 62 13.16 25.66 -1.02
CA ALA A 62 14.50 25.10 -1.16
C ALA A 62 15.02 24.41 0.12
N LYS A 63 14.72 24.95 1.31
CA LYS A 63 15.18 24.37 2.58
C LYS A 63 14.43 23.10 2.93
N ILE A 64 13.11 23.09 2.69
CA ILE A 64 12.26 21.92 2.91
C ILE A 64 12.67 20.80 1.94
N ALA A 65 12.90 21.12 0.67
CA ALA A 65 13.37 20.16 -0.33
C ALA A 65 14.73 19.56 0.02
N ALA A 66 15.67 20.36 0.52
CA ALA A 66 16.98 19.88 0.96
C ALA A 66 16.90 18.90 2.14
N VAL A 67 16.01 19.16 3.11
CA VAL A 67 15.78 18.25 4.24
C VAL A 67 15.16 16.94 3.76
N ILE A 68 14.18 16.99 2.86
CA ILE A 68 13.56 15.78 2.29
C ILE A 68 14.59 14.97 1.51
N ALA A 69 15.41 15.60 0.66
CA ALA A 69 16.46 14.92 -0.11
C ALA A 69 17.53 14.29 0.78
N ALA A 70 17.92 14.97 1.87
CA ALA A 70 18.86 14.41 2.84
C ALA A 70 18.28 13.18 3.54
N VAL A 71 17.01 13.24 3.97
CA VAL A 71 16.33 12.10 4.60
C VAL A 71 16.16 10.95 3.61
N GLU A 72 15.83 11.22 2.36
CA GLU A 72 15.73 10.22 1.31
C GLU A 72 17.08 9.54 1.02
N ALA A 73 18.16 10.31 0.95
CA ALA A 73 19.53 9.80 0.77
C ALA A 73 19.99 8.93 1.95
N ILE A 74 19.68 9.33 3.18
CA ILE A 74 20.08 8.60 4.40
C ILE A 74 19.23 7.34 4.60
N THR A 75 17.95 7.40 4.25
CA THR A 75 17.01 6.30 4.50
C THR A 75 16.84 5.35 3.31
N GLY A 76 17.57 5.59 2.21
CA GLY A 76 17.47 4.82 0.98
C GLY A 76 16.05 4.79 0.42
N GLY A 77 15.31 5.90 0.59
CA GLY A 77 13.90 6.03 0.17
C GLY A 77 12.87 5.38 1.09
N LYS A 78 13.24 4.94 2.31
CA LYS A 78 12.30 4.32 3.26
C LYS A 78 11.74 5.28 4.32
N GLY A 79 12.44 6.36 4.63
CA GLY A 79 12.03 7.33 5.64
C GLY A 79 11.35 8.54 5.02
N ARG A 80 10.31 9.05 5.70
CA ARG A 80 9.49 10.16 5.22
C ARG A 80 9.36 11.22 6.31
N VAL A 81 9.48 12.48 5.91
CA VAL A 81 9.36 13.63 6.83
C VAL A 81 7.87 13.93 7.04
N GLU A 82 7.36 13.68 8.25
CA GLU A 82 5.95 13.94 8.59
C GLU A 82 5.71 15.39 9.07
N LYS A 83 6.68 15.97 9.79
CA LYS A 83 6.56 17.33 10.34
C LYS A 83 7.92 18.01 10.42
N ILE A 84 7.96 19.29 10.08
CA ILE A 84 9.15 20.15 10.23
C ILE A 84 8.78 21.26 11.19
N ASP A 85 9.25 21.15 12.44
CA ASP A 85 9.14 22.20 13.43
C ASP A 85 10.49 22.90 13.60
N LYS A 86 10.47 24.23 13.59
CA LYS A 86 11.66 25.01 13.93
C LYS A 86 11.82 24.98 15.45
N ILE A 87 12.89 24.35 15.92
CA ILE A 87 13.28 24.43 17.33
C ILE A 87 13.93 25.81 17.53
N GLU A 88 13.24 26.72 18.20
CA GLU A 88 13.83 27.97 18.65
C GLU A 88 14.60 27.72 19.96
N LYS A 89 15.85 28.15 19.99
CA LYS A 89 16.69 28.24 21.20
C LYS A 89 16.61 29.66 21.73
#